data_AF-A0A7K0I922-F1
#
_entry.id   AF-A0A7K0I922-F1
#
_cell.length_a   1.000
_cell.length_b   1.000
_cell.length_c   1.000
_cell.angle_alpha   90.00
_cell.angle_beta   90.00
_cell.angle_gamma   90.00
#
_symmetry.space_group_name_H-M   'P 1'
#
loop_
_entity.id
_entity.type
_entity.pdbx_description
1 polymer ?
#
loop_
_entity_poly.entity_id
_entity_poly.type
_entity_poly.pdbx_seq_one_letter_code
_entity_poly.pdbx_strand_id
1 'polypeptide(L)'
;MGEGLEIAPDEGSGVLRVSDREFPAARAAEAGAAHGAPAGARPRYALAFDTANEVIAIGLGVLHAESLEVEVVASAEASAHRASNTQLLPRIDALLAEQGVARGELACIVVGRGPGSFTGVRIAMATAKGVASALGVGLVGVSSLDAVAWNAQAAGVRGPLAVVADAMRKEVYPVRYQLTDEDACRLGADRVVKAEAAAAELVAHATETPHAAVTGDALAKYADLFAPAGEALPSELWAPTGRGLLRALQAAWRAGEADPFDAARHNPAFALPVYTRLSDAEENERIRLAKNDPKNLAAGVQDVAPRRDQRASMHDTAILNARPAADGIVYKPLDAAHAAAVAALEAQVMGSDAWNEHLVADELPRPDRIWWAAYDGEQLLGYAGGWVVDGQVQILKVGVDPAQRRRGIARELLA
;
A
#
# COMPACT_ATOMS: atom_id res chain seq x y z
N MET A 1 -34.86 -52.99 2.60
CA MET A 1 -35.39 -53.83 1.50
C MET A 1 -36.02 -52.87 0.51
N GLY A 2 -35.44 -52.48 -0.62
CA GLY A 2 -34.30 -53.01 -1.35
C GLY A 2 -34.74 -53.19 -2.80
N GLU A 3 -34.52 -52.20 -3.65
CA GLU A 3 -34.53 -52.38 -5.11
C GLU A 3 -33.33 -51.62 -5.69
N GLY A 4 -32.45 -52.38 -6.33
CA GLY A 4 -31.16 -51.94 -6.84
C GLY A 4 -31.26 -51.38 -8.26
N LEU A 5 -30.38 -50.43 -8.55
CA LEU A 5 -30.13 -49.91 -9.88
C LEU A 5 -28.78 -50.47 -10.35
N GLU A 6 -28.81 -51.35 -11.37
CA GLU A 6 -27.62 -51.82 -12.08
C GLU A 6 -27.06 -50.71 -12.98
N ILE A 7 -25.75 -50.49 -12.91
CA ILE A 7 -24.99 -49.64 -13.81
C ILE A 7 -23.97 -50.54 -14.53
N ALA A 8 -24.07 -50.63 -15.86
CA ALA A 8 -23.03 -51.17 -16.71
C ALA A 8 -22.19 -50.02 -17.30
N PRO A 9 -20.87 -50.20 -17.50
CA PRO A 9 -19.95 -49.13 -17.94
C PRO A 9 -19.85 -49.06 -19.47
N ASP A 10 -19.73 -47.85 -20.02
CA ASP A 10 -19.34 -47.65 -21.42
C ASP A 10 -18.01 -46.89 -21.49
N GLU A 11 -17.22 -47.31 -22.48
CA GLU A 11 -15.86 -46.91 -22.81
C GLU A 11 -15.83 -45.54 -23.51
N GLY A 12 -14.64 -44.94 -23.60
CA GLY A 12 -14.34 -44.02 -24.71
C GLY A 12 -13.80 -42.65 -24.33
N SER A 13 -12.50 -42.49 -24.61
CA SER A 13 -11.70 -41.26 -24.70
C SER A 13 -12.48 -39.96 -24.98
N GLY A 14 -12.61 -39.11 -23.96
CA GLY A 14 -13.15 -37.76 -24.08
C GLY A 14 -12.15 -36.77 -24.65
N VAL A 15 -12.23 -36.50 -25.96
CA VAL A 15 -11.80 -35.23 -26.55
C VAL A 15 -13.06 -34.40 -26.76
N LEU A 16 -13.34 -33.45 -25.85
CA LEU A 16 -14.38 -32.45 -26.05
C LEU A 16 -13.75 -31.18 -26.63
N ARG A 17 -14.04 -30.91 -27.90
CA ARG A 17 -13.81 -29.60 -28.52
C ARG A 17 -14.78 -28.60 -27.89
N VAL A 18 -14.26 -27.52 -27.31
CA VAL A 18 -15.09 -26.39 -26.87
C VAL A 18 -15.47 -25.61 -28.12
N SER A 19 -16.72 -25.79 -28.54
CA SER A 19 -17.39 -24.99 -29.57
C SER A 19 -17.54 -23.54 -29.11
N ASP A 20 -17.38 -22.62 -30.05
CA ASP A 20 -17.62 -21.18 -29.95
C ASP A 20 -18.86 -20.85 -29.10
N ARG A 21 -18.63 -20.37 -27.88
CA ARG A 21 -19.63 -19.59 -27.15
C ARG A 21 -19.19 -18.14 -27.24
N GLU A 22 -19.90 -17.37 -28.06
CA GLU A 22 -19.87 -15.91 -27.98
C GLU A 22 -20.17 -15.51 -26.53
N PHE A 23 -19.21 -14.83 -25.90
CA PHE A 23 -19.44 -14.16 -24.62
C PHE A 23 -20.34 -12.95 -24.92
N PRO A 24 -21.51 -12.80 -24.26
CA PRO A 24 -22.32 -11.62 -24.44
C PRO A 24 -21.52 -10.41 -23.97
N ALA A 25 -21.41 -9.40 -24.84
CA ALA A 25 -20.83 -8.10 -24.51
C ALA A 25 -21.46 -7.59 -23.20
N ALA A 26 -20.61 -7.11 -22.28
CA ALA A 26 -21.04 -6.55 -21.02
C ALA A 26 -22.06 -5.43 -21.27
N ARG A 27 -23.34 -5.72 -21.02
CA ARG A 27 -24.36 -4.69 -20.88
C ARG A 27 -23.98 -3.89 -19.63
N ALA A 28 -23.73 -2.60 -19.81
CA ALA A 28 -23.70 -1.64 -18.71
C ALA A 28 -24.96 -1.87 -17.87
N ALA A 29 -24.76 -2.33 -16.64
CA ALA A 29 -25.86 -2.54 -15.71
C ALA A 29 -26.45 -1.17 -15.39
N GLU A 30 -27.66 -0.92 -15.89
CA GLU A 30 -28.54 0.09 -15.30
C GLU A 30 -28.70 -0.28 -13.82
N ALA A 31 -28.07 0.50 -12.95
CA ALA A 31 -28.13 0.34 -11.51
C ALA A 31 -29.58 0.58 -11.05
N GLY A 32 -30.31 -0.53 -10.88
CA GLY A 32 -31.62 -0.54 -10.25
C GLY A 32 -31.50 -0.08 -8.80
N ALA A 33 -32.13 1.05 -8.51
CA ALA A 33 -32.31 1.58 -7.17
C ALA A 33 -33.04 0.55 -6.27
N ALA A 34 -32.37 0.10 -5.20
CA ALA A 34 -33.02 -0.54 -4.07
C ALA A 34 -32.12 -0.51 -2.82
N HIS A 35 -32.13 0.62 -2.10
CA HIS A 35 -32.15 0.72 -0.64
C HIS A 35 -32.38 2.18 -0.23
N GLY A 36 -33.66 2.54 -0.01
CA GLY A 36 -34.12 3.52 0.98
C GLY A 36 -33.57 4.95 1.03
N ALA A 37 -32.74 5.42 0.09
CA ALA A 37 -32.28 6.81 0.10
C ALA A 37 -33.42 7.76 -0.33
N PRO A 38 -33.66 8.89 0.36
CA PRO A 38 -34.59 9.90 -0.13
C PRO A 38 -34.11 10.40 -1.49
N ALA A 39 -34.98 10.25 -2.50
CA ALA A 39 -34.69 10.66 -3.87
C ALA A 39 -34.44 12.17 -3.94
N GLY A 40 -33.17 12.58 -4.14
CA GLY A 40 -32.83 13.96 -4.48
C GLY A 40 -31.50 14.49 -3.91
N ALA A 41 -30.94 13.90 -2.85
CA ALA A 41 -29.65 14.35 -2.31
C ALA A 41 -28.50 13.64 -3.03
N ARG A 42 -27.60 14.41 -3.67
CA ARG A 42 -26.34 13.84 -4.18
C ARG A 42 -25.53 13.28 -3.00
N PRO A 43 -24.88 12.11 -3.15
CA PRO A 43 -23.94 11.61 -2.16
C PRO A 43 -22.93 12.71 -1.82
N ARG A 44 -22.74 12.98 -0.52
CA ARG A 44 -21.92 14.10 -0.05
C ARG A 44 -21.07 13.75 1.16
N TYR A 45 -21.14 12.52 1.67
CA TYR A 45 -20.39 12.13 2.85
C TYR A 45 -19.15 11.33 2.50
N ALA A 46 -18.04 11.60 3.17
CA ALA A 46 -16.89 10.72 3.21
C ALA A 46 -16.92 9.92 4.51
N LEU A 47 -16.81 8.59 4.40
CA LEU A 47 -16.58 7.71 5.54
C LEU A 47 -15.10 7.35 5.57
N ALA A 48 -14.40 7.75 6.63
CA ALA A 48 -12.99 7.48 6.84
C ALA A 48 -12.78 6.44 7.94
N PHE A 49 -11.81 5.54 7.78
CA PHE A 49 -11.37 4.70 8.89
C PHE A 49 -9.93 4.17 8.76
N ASP A 50 -9.36 3.84 9.92
CA ASP A 50 -7.99 3.34 10.07
C ASP A 50 -7.97 2.29 11.19
N THR A 51 -7.20 1.22 10.98
CA THR A 51 -6.93 0.19 11.99
C THR A 51 -5.45 -0.19 12.02
N ALA A 52 -4.56 0.72 11.61
CA ALA A 52 -3.12 0.53 11.47
C ALA A 52 -2.41 0.39 12.82
N ASN A 53 -3.03 0.78 13.94
CA ASN A 53 -2.50 0.53 15.28
C ASN A 53 -3.55 -0.13 16.21
N GLU A 54 -3.37 -0.02 17.52
CA GLU A 54 -4.31 -0.63 18.49
C GLU A 54 -5.66 0.10 18.59
N VAL A 55 -5.82 1.23 17.90
CA VAL A 55 -7.05 2.04 17.85
C VAL A 55 -7.76 1.82 16.52
N ILE A 56 -9.08 1.63 16.58
CA ILE A 56 -9.97 1.82 15.45
C ILE A 56 -10.35 3.29 15.41
N ALA A 57 -10.02 3.98 14.33
CA ALA A 57 -10.45 5.35 14.07
C ALA A 57 -11.53 5.35 12.98
N ILE A 58 -12.62 6.08 13.20
CA ILE A 58 -13.71 6.23 12.23
C ILE A 58 -14.10 7.71 12.16
N GLY A 59 -14.19 8.26 10.96
CA GLY A 59 -14.62 9.64 10.71
C GLY A 59 -15.76 9.68 9.71
N LEU A 60 -16.69 10.61 9.90
CA LEU A 60 -17.71 10.95 8.91
C LEU A 60 -17.62 12.46 8.66
N GLY A 61 -17.54 12.84 7.38
CA GLY A 61 -17.48 14.26 7.00
C GLY A 61 -18.35 14.59 5.80
N VAL A 62 -18.85 15.82 5.73
CA VAL A 62 -19.53 16.39 4.56
C VAL A 62 -18.49 16.98 3.61
N LEU A 63 -18.61 16.64 2.34
CA LEU A 63 -17.78 17.14 1.25
C LEU A 63 -18.41 18.39 0.63
N HIS A 64 -17.67 19.49 0.64
CA HIS A 64 -18.04 20.76 0.03
C HIS A 64 -17.25 20.95 -1.27
N ALA A 65 -17.85 20.55 -2.40
CA ALA A 65 -17.16 20.49 -3.69
C ALA A 65 -16.66 21.85 -4.21
N GLU A 66 -17.36 22.94 -3.90
CA GLU A 66 -16.98 24.29 -4.36
C GLU A 66 -15.76 24.85 -3.62
N SER A 67 -15.63 24.56 -2.33
CA SER A 67 -14.51 25.03 -1.50
C SER A 67 -13.39 24.02 -1.31
N LEU A 68 -13.57 22.79 -1.81
CA LEU A 68 -12.67 21.65 -1.58
C LEU A 68 -12.44 21.42 -0.07
N GLU A 69 -13.52 21.44 0.69
CA GLU A 69 -13.51 21.28 2.14
C GLU A 69 -14.22 20.02 2.60
N VAL A 70 -13.74 19.49 3.71
CA VAL A 70 -14.33 18.36 4.43
C VAL A 70 -14.73 18.86 5.82
N GLU A 71 -16.02 19.04 6.03
CA GLU A 71 -16.59 19.37 7.33
C GLU A 71 -16.74 18.08 8.15
N VAL A 72 -16.08 17.99 9.29
CA VAL A 72 -16.14 16.78 10.14
C VAL A 72 -17.45 16.77 10.93
N VAL A 73 -18.27 15.76 10.67
CA VAL A 73 -19.56 15.53 11.35
C VAL A 73 -19.35 14.72 12.62
N ALA A 74 -18.58 13.63 12.52
CA ALA A 74 -18.29 12.75 13.64
C ALA A 74 -16.87 12.17 13.54
N SER A 75 -16.28 11.91 14.70
CA SER A 75 -15.03 11.15 14.86
C SER A 75 -15.21 10.23 16.05
N ALA A 76 -14.86 8.96 15.90
CA ALA A 76 -14.92 7.97 16.95
C ALA A 76 -13.66 7.13 16.96
N GLU A 77 -13.04 7.05 18.13
CA GLU A 77 -11.82 6.29 18.37
C GLU A 77 -12.09 5.24 19.44
N ALA A 78 -11.65 4.01 19.19
CA ALA A 78 -11.81 2.92 20.14
C ALA A 78 -10.60 2.01 20.17
N SER A 79 -10.04 1.79 21.35
CA SER A 79 -9.06 0.72 21.53
C SER A 79 -9.70 -0.62 21.19
N ALA A 80 -9.02 -1.39 20.34
CA ALA A 80 -9.52 -2.65 19.83
C ALA A 80 -8.66 -3.86 20.22
N HIS A 81 -7.45 -3.69 20.78
CA HIS A 81 -6.56 -4.75 21.27
C HIS A 81 -6.66 -6.08 20.50
N ARG A 82 -6.44 -6.05 19.17
CA ARG A 82 -6.52 -7.19 18.22
C ARG A 82 -7.92 -7.68 17.82
N ALA A 83 -8.98 -6.95 18.13
CA ALA A 83 -10.37 -7.24 17.74
C ALA A 83 -10.90 -6.34 16.61
N SER A 84 -10.02 -5.62 15.90
CA SER A 84 -10.40 -4.67 14.84
C SER A 84 -11.22 -5.32 13.72
N ASN A 85 -10.92 -6.58 13.38
CA ASN A 85 -11.65 -7.36 12.37
C ASN A 85 -13.13 -7.59 12.73
N THR A 86 -13.45 -7.70 14.01
CA THR A 86 -14.83 -7.93 14.48
C THR A 86 -15.56 -6.65 14.86
N GLN A 87 -14.82 -5.58 15.21
CA GLN A 87 -15.41 -4.36 15.75
C GLN A 87 -15.58 -3.23 14.73
N LEU A 88 -14.79 -3.21 13.64
CA LEU A 88 -14.79 -2.09 12.69
C LEU A 88 -16.18 -1.86 12.05
N LEU A 89 -16.75 -2.87 11.40
CA LEU A 89 -18.05 -2.75 10.73
C LEU A 89 -19.20 -2.42 11.71
N PRO A 90 -19.36 -3.09 12.86
CA PRO A 90 -20.37 -2.71 13.84
C PRO A 90 -20.26 -1.26 14.32
N ARG A 91 -19.03 -0.73 14.46
CA ARG A 91 -18.81 0.66 14.87
C ARG A 91 -19.11 1.65 13.75
N ILE A 92 -18.79 1.32 12.50
CA ILE A 92 -19.21 2.11 11.33
C ILE A 92 -20.73 2.22 11.29
N ASP A 93 -21.42 1.09 11.48
CA ASP A 93 -22.89 1.03 11.45
C ASP A 93 -23.51 1.86 12.58
N ALA A 94 -22.96 1.77 13.78
CA ALA A 94 -23.38 2.57 14.92
C ALA A 94 -23.20 4.08 14.64
N LEU A 95 -22.02 4.49 14.16
CA LEU A 95 -21.72 5.89 13.86
C LEU A 95 -22.65 6.45 12.76
N LEU A 96 -22.89 5.70 11.68
CA LEU A 96 -23.82 6.13 10.63
C LEU A 96 -25.26 6.24 11.16
N ALA A 97 -25.71 5.30 11.98
CA ALA A 97 -27.03 5.33 12.59
C ALA A 97 -27.20 6.50 13.57
N GLU A 98 -26.21 6.78 14.41
CA GLU A 98 -26.18 7.91 15.34
C GLU A 98 -26.27 9.26 14.60
N GLN A 99 -25.62 9.37 13.44
CA GLN A 99 -25.67 10.59 12.62
C GLN A 99 -26.86 10.62 11.64
N GLY A 100 -27.69 9.57 11.60
CA GLY A 100 -28.82 9.46 10.68
C GLY A 100 -28.44 9.45 9.20
N VAL A 101 -27.21 9.03 8.87
CA VAL A 101 -26.68 9.01 7.49
C VAL A 101 -26.86 7.64 6.88
N ALA A 102 -27.57 7.56 5.75
CA ALA A 102 -27.72 6.33 5.01
C ALA A 102 -26.45 5.98 4.23
N ARG A 103 -26.14 4.69 4.07
CA ARG A 103 -24.96 4.24 3.32
C ARG A 103 -24.92 4.75 1.87
N GLY A 104 -26.09 4.95 1.25
CA GLY A 104 -26.21 5.49 -0.10
C GLY A 104 -25.88 6.99 -0.23
N GLU A 105 -25.70 7.69 0.88
CA GLU A 105 -25.28 9.10 0.90
C GLU A 105 -23.75 9.27 0.95
N LEU A 106 -23.02 8.17 1.09
CA LEU A 106 -21.56 8.15 1.04
C LEU A 106 -21.10 8.36 -0.41
N ALA A 107 -20.26 9.36 -0.64
CA ALA A 107 -19.65 9.68 -1.92
C ALA A 107 -18.31 8.95 -2.13
N CYS A 108 -17.58 8.67 -1.05
CA CYS A 108 -16.34 7.92 -1.07
C CYS A 108 -16.05 7.25 0.27
N ILE A 109 -15.15 6.25 0.22
CA ILE A 109 -14.51 5.68 1.39
C ILE A 109 -13.08 6.21 1.46
N VAL A 110 -12.64 6.61 2.65
CA VAL A 110 -11.26 6.99 2.95
C VAL A 110 -10.66 5.93 3.86
N VAL A 111 -9.48 5.44 3.54
CA VAL A 111 -8.81 4.43 4.34
C VAL A 111 -7.40 4.86 4.70
N GLY A 112 -7.04 4.68 5.97
CA GLY A 112 -5.65 4.72 6.40
C GLY A 112 -4.86 3.58 5.76
N ARG A 113 -3.96 3.89 4.83
CA ARG A 113 -3.19 2.88 4.08
C ARG A 113 -1.88 2.48 4.77
N GLY A 114 -1.66 2.92 6.00
CA GLY A 114 -0.42 2.73 6.75
C GLY A 114 0.55 3.92 6.61
N PRO A 115 1.81 3.75 7.06
CA PRO A 115 2.37 2.55 7.67
C PRO A 115 1.77 2.21 9.05
N GLY A 116 1.93 0.95 9.49
CA GLY A 116 1.44 0.46 10.78
C GLY A 116 1.50 -1.06 10.92
N SER A 117 0.73 -1.61 11.84
CA SER A 117 0.54 -3.06 12.03
C SER A 117 0.04 -3.71 10.75
N PHE A 118 0.78 -4.71 10.28
CA PHE A 118 0.49 -5.43 9.04
C PHE A 118 -0.94 -6.00 8.98
N THR A 119 -1.36 -6.64 10.08
CA THR A 119 -2.73 -7.17 10.22
C THR A 119 -3.74 -6.04 10.22
N GLY A 120 -3.44 -4.97 10.94
CA GLY A 120 -4.28 -3.79 11.06
C GLY A 120 -4.56 -3.11 9.71
N VAL A 121 -3.52 -2.78 8.96
CA VAL A 121 -3.67 -2.13 7.64
C VAL A 121 -4.43 -3.03 6.65
N ARG A 122 -4.24 -4.36 6.71
CA ARG A 122 -4.99 -5.30 5.87
C ARG A 122 -6.48 -5.36 6.22
N ILE A 123 -6.83 -5.30 7.50
CA ILE A 123 -8.23 -5.25 7.95
C ILE A 123 -8.91 -3.99 7.40
N ALA A 124 -8.28 -2.82 7.58
CA ALA A 124 -8.80 -1.56 7.05
C ALA A 124 -8.96 -1.63 5.52
N MET A 125 -7.90 -2.00 4.79
CA MET A 125 -7.93 -2.04 3.33
C MET A 125 -8.97 -3.03 2.78
N ALA A 126 -9.05 -4.25 3.32
CA ALA A 126 -10.02 -5.25 2.87
C ALA A 126 -11.47 -4.78 3.12
N THR A 127 -11.72 -4.19 4.29
CA THR A 127 -13.03 -3.64 4.64
C THR A 127 -13.38 -2.48 3.70
N ALA A 128 -12.45 -1.56 3.47
CA ALA A 128 -12.66 -0.40 2.62
C ALA A 128 -12.93 -0.78 1.16
N LYS A 129 -12.17 -1.74 0.62
CA LYS A 129 -12.43 -2.28 -0.72
C LYS A 129 -13.81 -2.91 -0.82
N GLY A 130 -14.20 -3.71 0.16
CA GLY A 130 -15.52 -4.35 0.20
C GLY A 130 -16.66 -3.31 0.23
N VAL A 131 -16.58 -2.34 1.14
CA VAL A 131 -17.60 -1.29 1.28
C VAL A 131 -17.66 -0.40 0.04
N ALA A 132 -16.53 0.09 -0.46
CA ALA A 132 -16.48 0.96 -1.64
C ALA A 132 -17.01 0.24 -2.89
N SER A 133 -16.63 -1.02 -3.09
CA SER A 133 -17.11 -1.83 -4.22
C SER A 133 -18.61 -2.11 -4.13
N ALA A 134 -19.13 -2.41 -2.93
CA ALA A 134 -20.56 -2.65 -2.73
C ALA A 134 -21.42 -1.40 -2.96
N LEU A 135 -20.88 -0.21 -2.66
CA LEU A 135 -21.56 1.07 -2.85
C LEU A 135 -21.32 1.69 -4.24
N GLY A 136 -20.36 1.19 -5.01
CA GLY A 136 -19.99 1.77 -6.30
C GLY A 136 -19.31 3.14 -6.21
N VAL A 137 -18.56 3.38 -5.12
CA VAL A 137 -17.92 4.67 -4.83
C VAL A 137 -16.39 4.57 -4.85
N GLY A 138 -15.70 5.71 -4.91
CA GLY A 138 -14.25 5.78 -4.85
C GLY A 138 -13.67 5.37 -3.49
N LEU A 139 -12.46 4.81 -3.49
CA LEU A 139 -11.66 4.48 -2.33
C LEU A 139 -10.35 5.28 -2.32
N VAL A 140 -10.26 6.28 -1.43
CA VAL A 140 -9.08 7.13 -1.29
C VAL A 140 -8.21 6.61 -0.15
N GLY A 141 -6.93 6.35 -0.42
CA GLY A 141 -5.95 5.95 0.59
C GLY A 141 -5.16 7.14 1.12
N VAL A 142 -5.19 7.38 2.43
CA VAL A 142 -4.41 8.45 3.10
C VAL A 142 -3.41 7.85 4.08
N SER A 143 -2.30 8.55 4.33
CA SER A 143 -1.28 8.09 5.28
C SER A 143 -1.81 8.11 6.71
N SER A 144 -1.58 7.01 7.44
CA SER A 144 -1.94 6.91 8.86
C SER A 144 -1.14 7.91 9.70
N LEU A 145 0.11 8.20 9.30
CA LEU A 145 0.97 9.17 10.00
C LEU A 145 0.55 10.62 9.72
N ASP A 146 0.02 10.90 8.53
CA ASP A 146 -0.51 12.22 8.18
C ASP A 146 -1.75 12.50 9.04
N ALA A 147 -2.60 11.50 9.26
CA ALA A 147 -3.75 11.62 10.15
C ALA A 147 -3.35 11.96 11.60
N VAL A 148 -2.23 11.40 12.09
CA VAL A 148 -1.66 11.75 13.40
C VAL A 148 -1.16 13.21 13.41
N ALA A 149 -0.46 13.65 12.35
CA ALA A 149 0.01 15.03 12.24
C ALA A 149 -1.16 16.03 12.18
N TRP A 150 -2.22 15.72 11.43
CA TRP A 150 -3.44 16.52 11.38
C TRP A 150 -4.17 16.59 12.72
N ASN A 151 -4.11 15.52 13.53
CA ASN A 151 -4.63 15.54 14.89
C ASN A 151 -3.88 16.54 15.79
N ALA A 152 -2.54 16.51 15.73
CA ALA A 152 -1.70 17.47 16.46
C ALA A 152 -1.96 18.92 16.01
N GLN A 153 -2.04 19.17 14.70
CA GLN A 153 -2.39 20.49 14.17
C GLN A 153 -3.77 20.95 14.70
N ALA A 154 -4.76 20.07 14.70
CA ALA A 154 -6.11 20.40 15.19
C ALA A 154 -6.15 20.68 16.70
N ALA A 155 -5.19 20.15 17.46
CA ALA A 155 -4.98 20.43 18.87
C ALA A 155 -4.22 21.75 19.13
N GLY A 156 -3.89 22.52 18.08
CA GLY A 156 -3.20 23.81 18.18
C GLY A 156 -1.67 23.72 18.13
N VAL A 157 -1.10 22.55 17.84
CA VAL A 157 0.36 22.41 17.66
C VAL A 157 0.79 23.08 16.37
N ARG A 158 1.88 23.83 16.43
CA ARG A 158 2.48 24.57 15.29
C ARG A 158 3.98 24.37 15.27
N GLY A 159 4.58 24.56 14.10
CA GLY A 159 6.02 24.40 13.92
C GLY A 159 6.42 22.95 13.63
N PRO A 160 7.70 22.61 13.84
CA PRO A 160 8.20 21.27 13.53
C PRO A 160 7.62 20.21 14.47
N LEU A 161 7.11 19.11 13.89
CA LEU A 161 6.57 17.94 14.58
C LEU A 161 7.28 16.67 14.08
N ALA A 162 7.60 15.75 14.99
CA ALA A 162 7.95 14.38 14.62
C ALA A 162 6.82 13.41 15.00
N VAL A 163 6.33 12.64 14.03
CA VAL A 163 5.46 11.49 14.29
C VAL A 163 6.34 10.23 14.30
N VAL A 164 6.29 9.47 15.38
CA VAL A 164 7.00 8.20 15.57
C VAL A 164 6.00 7.08 15.87
N ALA A 165 5.68 6.27 14.87
CA ALA A 165 4.80 5.12 15.04
C ALA A 165 5.57 3.83 15.28
N ASP A 166 5.04 2.91 16.07
CA ASP A 166 5.68 1.64 16.39
C ASP A 166 5.69 0.71 15.18
N ALA A 167 6.89 0.31 14.73
CA ALA A 167 7.06 -0.65 13.64
C ALA A 167 7.31 -2.08 14.16
N MET A 168 7.24 -2.29 15.48
CA MET A 168 7.68 -3.49 16.20
C MET A 168 9.20 -3.69 16.12
N ARG A 169 9.73 -4.73 16.78
CA ARG A 169 11.13 -5.18 16.60
C ARG A 169 12.21 -4.10 16.85
N LYS A 170 11.93 -3.20 17.80
CA LYS A 170 12.78 -2.04 18.13
C LYS A 170 12.94 -1.07 16.95
N GLU A 171 11.95 -1.02 16.08
CA GLU A 171 11.88 -0.12 14.95
C GLU A 171 10.69 0.80 15.08
N VAL A 172 10.78 1.93 14.40
CA VAL A 172 9.72 2.92 14.29
C VAL A 172 9.53 3.33 12.83
N TYR A 173 8.38 3.92 12.55
CA TYR A 173 8.11 4.70 11.34
C TYR A 173 8.18 6.20 11.70
N PRO A 174 9.36 6.85 11.57
CA PRO A 174 9.50 8.26 11.88
C PRO A 174 9.24 9.11 10.64
N VAL A 175 8.36 10.11 10.77
CA VAL A 175 8.12 11.11 9.74
C VAL A 175 8.10 12.49 10.39
N ARG A 176 8.80 13.44 9.78
CA ARG A 176 8.81 14.84 10.20
C ARG A 176 7.77 15.64 9.43
N TYR A 177 7.18 16.61 10.11
CA TYR A 177 6.21 17.53 9.56
C TYR A 177 6.54 18.97 9.96
N GLN A 178 6.09 19.90 9.13
CA GLN A 178 5.97 21.31 9.47
C GLN A 178 4.48 21.65 9.59
N LEU A 179 4.02 21.96 10.79
CA LEU A 179 2.63 22.34 11.06
C LEU A 179 2.44 23.86 10.97
N THR A 180 1.42 24.29 10.25
CA THR A 180 0.96 25.68 10.16
C THR A 180 -0.50 25.77 10.61
N ASP A 181 -1.10 26.97 10.53
CA ASP A 181 -2.53 27.13 10.80
C ASP A 181 -3.44 26.44 9.78
N GLU A 182 -2.93 26.24 8.57
CA GLU A 182 -3.73 25.74 7.44
C GLU A 182 -3.31 24.33 7.01
N ASP A 183 -2.10 23.88 7.36
CA ASP A 183 -1.49 22.69 6.77
C ASP A 183 -0.62 21.86 7.72
N ALA A 184 -0.45 20.57 7.39
CA ALA A 184 0.46 19.63 8.00
C ALA A 184 1.43 19.10 6.93
N CYS A 185 2.44 19.90 6.59
CA CYS A 185 3.36 19.60 5.49
C CYS A 185 4.36 18.51 5.87
N ARG A 186 4.39 17.42 5.09
CA ARG A 186 5.23 16.25 5.31
C ARG A 186 6.64 16.44 4.74
N LEU A 187 7.69 16.15 5.52
CA LEU A 187 9.10 16.48 5.20
C LEU A 187 9.97 15.26 4.87
N GLY A 188 9.38 14.11 4.57
CA GLY A 188 10.14 12.90 4.23
C GLY A 188 9.24 11.72 3.90
N ALA A 189 9.79 10.70 3.24
CA ALA A 189 9.08 9.48 2.86
C ALA A 189 8.82 8.52 4.03
N ASP A 190 7.90 7.56 3.83
CA ASP A 190 7.69 6.51 4.83
C ASP A 190 8.93 5.60 4.83
N ARG A 191 9.46 5.32 6.01
CA ARG A 191 10.61 4.43 6.18
C ARG A 191 10.51 3.70 7.51
N VAL A 192 11.19 2.57 7.62
CA VAL A 192 11.35 1.83 8.85
C VAL A 192 12.81 1.88 9.29
N VAL A 193 13.05 2.25 10.54
CA VAL A 193 14.40 2.37 11.10
C VAL A 193 14.42 1.95 12.57
N LYS A 194 15.60 1.60 13.08
CA LYS A 194 15.76 1.33 14.52
C LYS A 194 15.38 2.55 15.35
N ALA A 195 14.70 2.33 16.46
CA ALA A 195 14.22 3.39 17.35
C ALA A 195 15.37 4.28 17.83
N GLU A 196 16.52 3.68 18.16
CA GLU A 196 17.71 4.40 18.60
C GLU A 196 18.31 5.28 17.50
N ALA A 197 18.31 4.80 16.26
CA ALA A 197 18.78 5.57 15.10
C ALA A 197 17.84 6.73 14.77
N ALA A 198 16.52 6.49 14.81
CA ALA A 198 15.52 7.53 14.62
C ALA A 198 15.63 8.62 15.68
N ALA A 199 15.81 8.25 16.95
CA ALA A 199 15.97 9.21 18.03
C ALA A 199 17.23 10.06 17.84
N ALA A 200 18.37 9.45 17.50
CA ALA A 200 19.61 10.19 17.23
C ALA A 200 19.46 11.19 16.07
N GLU A 201 18.79 10.80 14.99
CA GLU A 201 18.52 11.67 13.84
C GLU A 201 17.62 12.86 14.23
N LEU A 202 16.53 12.60 14.95
CA LEU A 202 15.63 13.67 15.40
C LEU A 202 16.31 14.62 16.39
N VAL A 203 17.17 14.13 17.28
CA VAL A 203 17.98 14.97 18.18
C VAL A 203 18.93 15.87 17.39
N ALA A 204 19.62 15.32 16.38
CA ALA A 204 20.51 16.11 15.55
C ALA A 204 19.76 17.26 14.85
N HIS A 205 18.58 16.97 14.29
CA HIS A 205 17.75 17.99 13.66
C HIS A 205 17.15 19.01 14.66
N ALA A 206 16.83 18.59 15.88
CA ALA A 206 16.35 19.50 16.93
C ALA A 206 17.40 20.57 17.30
N THR A 207 18.69 20.26 17.15
CA THR A 207 19.76 21.25 17.40
C THR A 207 19.89 22.33 16.32
N GLU A 208 19.46 22.04 15.09
CA GLU A 208 19.51 22.96 13.94
C GLU A 208 18.21 23.78 13.83
N THR A 209 17.08 23.13 14.11
CA THR A 209 15.74 23.70 14.17
C THR A 209 15.03 23.07 15.35
N PRO A 210 14.74 23.79 16.46
CA PRO A 210 14.10 23.20 17.63
C PRO A 210 12.83 22.43 17.23
N HIS A 211 12.86 21.10 17.35
CA HIS A 211 11.67 20.29 17.18
C HIS A 211 10.77 20.56 18.39
N ALA A 212 9.60 21.15 18.13
CA ALA A 212 8.72 21.62 19.19
C ALA A 212 7.93 20.48 19.83
N ALA A 213 7.68 19.39 19.09
CA ALA A 213 6.82 18.30 19.55
C ALA A 213 7.18 16.95 18.93
N VAL A 214 6.98 15.89 19.70
CA VAL A 214 7.03 14.48 19.26
C VAL A 214 5.70 13.82 19.61
N THR A 215 5.13 13.05 18.69
CA THR A 215 3.89 12.29 18.90
C THR A 215 3.99 10.92 18.25
N GLY A 216 3.04 10.03 18.56
CA GLY A 216 2.93 8.71 17.94
C GLY A 216 2.99 7.59 18.96
N ASP A 217 2.38 6.46 18.62
CA ASP A 217 2.20 5.32 19.52
C ASP A 217 3.52 4.61 19.93
N ALA A 218 4.62 4.85 19.23
CA ALA A 218 5.95 4.39 19.65
C ALA A 218 6.37 4.97 21.00
N LEU A 219 5.88 6.17 21.37
CA LEU A 219 6.21 6.83 22.63
C LEU A 219 5.76 6.02 23.84
N ALA A 220 4.74 5.17 23.71
CA ALA A 220 4.34 4.25 24.77
C ALA A 220 5.46 3.29 25.21
N LYS A 221 6.42 3.01 24.32
CA LYS A 221 7.58 2.14 24.56
C LYS A 221 8.91 2.89 24.64
N TYR A 222 9.01 4.02 23.94
CA TYR A 222 10.27 4.72 23.67
C TYR A 222 10.26 6.18 24.12
N ALA A 223 9.37 6.59 25.03
CA ALA A 223 9.30 7.97 25.53
C ALA A 223 10.67 8.51 25.98
N ASP A 224 11.39 7.79 26.85
CA ASP A 224 12.71 8.22 27.35
C ASP A 224 13.75 8.35 26.23
N LEU A 225 13.65 7.52 25.20
CA LEU A 225 14.57 7.52 24.06
C LEU A 225 14.36 8.75 23.16
N PHE A 226 13.11 9.19 22.99
CA PHE A 226 12.75 10.35 22.17
C PHE A 226 12.66 11.66 22.96
N ALA A 227 12.72 11.64 24.29
CA ALA A 227 12.67 12.83 25.14
C ALA A 227 13.70 13.92 24.77
N PRO A 228 14.94 13.60 24.34
CA PRO A 228 15.88 14.64 23.91
C PRO A 228 15.55 15.26 22.54
N ALA A 229 14.65 14.65 21.76
CA ALA A 229 14.28 15.12 20.42
C ALA A 229 13.18 16.20 20.43
N GLY A 230 12.40 16.31 21.51
CA GLY A 230 11.33 17.29 21.64
C GLY A 230 10.32 16.93 22.74
N GLU A 231 9.38 17.84 23.01
CA GLU A 231 8.32 17.60 24.00
C GLU A 231 7.34 16.54 23.48
N ALA A 232 7.11 15.49 24.28
CA ALA A 232 6.10 14.48 23.93
C ALA A 232 4.69 15.09 24.09
N LEU A 233 3.90 15.05 23.02
CA LEU A 233 2.49 15.45 23.07
C LEU A 233 1.66 14.51 23.96
N PRO A 234 0.48 14.94 24.43
CA PRO A 234 -0.44 14.08 25.18
C PRO A 234 -0.80 12.80 24.42
N SER A 235 -1.03 11.71 25.16
CA SER A 235 -1.24 10.37 24.59
C SER A 235 -2.48 10.25 23.69
N GLU A 236 -3.45 11.12 23.88
CA GLU A 236 -4.66 11.24 23.06
C GLU A 236 -4.35 11.66 21.61
N LEU A 237 -3.16 12.20 21.37
CA LEU A 237 -2.69 12.64 20.04
C LEU A 237 -1.79 11.62 19.34
N TRP A 238 -1.53 10.46 19.93
CA TRP A 238 -0.56 9.49 19.42
C TRP A 238 -1.10 8.56 18.32
N ALA A 239 -2.42 8.39 18.24
CA ALA A 239 -3.07 7.51 17.28
C ALA A 239 -3.73 8.31 16.13
N PRO A 240 -3.90 7.68 14.94
CA PRO A 240 -4.76 8.23 13.90
C PRO A 240 -6.18 8.46 14.44
N THR A 241 -6.85 9.51 13.97
CA THR A 241 -8.24 9.81 14.31
C THR A 241 -9.10 9.91 13.06
N GLY A 242 -10.42 9.72 13.21
CA GLY A 242 -11.36 9.89 12.10
C GLY A 242 -11.27 11.29 11.49
N ARG A 243 -11.18 12.30 12.35
CA ARG A 243 -10.91 13.70 12.00
C ARG A 243 -9.60 13.85 11.22
N GLY A 244 -8.52 13.24 11.69
CA GLY A 244 -7.21 13.30 11.04
C GLY A 244 -7.24 12.73 9.62
N LEU A 245 -7.92 11.60 9.41
CA LEU A 245 -8.08 10.99 8.08
C LEU A 245 -8.89 11.89 7.13
N LEU A 246 -9.96 12.51 7.62
CA LEU A 246 -10.78 13.43 6.82
C LEU A 246 -10.01 14.70 6.45
N ARG A 247 -9.15 15.21 7.34
CA ARG A 247 -8.26 16.35 7.03
C ARG A 247 -7.17 15.97 6.05
N ALA A 248 -6.61 14.77 6.16
CA ALA A 248 -5.68 14.24 5.15
C ALA A 248 -6.35 14.10 3.77
N LEU A 249 -7.61 13.64 3.70
CA LEU A 249 -8.40 13.67 2.45
C LEU A 249 -8.53 15.10 1.92
N GLN A 250 -8.91 16.07 2.77
CA GLN A 250 -9.07 17.46 2.37
C GLN A 250 -7.78 18.04 1.77
N ALA A 251 -6.64 17.77 2.42
CA ALA A 251 -5.33 18.21 1.95
C ALA A 251 -5.01 17.62 0.57
N ALA A 252 -5.15 16.31 0.40
CA ALA A 252 -4.94 15.63 -0.89
C ALA A 252 -5.92 16.14 -1.97
N TRP A 253 -7.14 16.49 -1.61
CA TRP A 253 -8.13 17.05 -2.53
C TRP A 253 -7.75 18.46 -2.99
N ARG A 254 -7.35 19.33 -2.05
CA ARG A 254 -6.86 20.69 -2.36
C ARG A 254 -5.58 20.68 -3.20
N ALA A 255 -4.71 19.69 -2.99
CA ALA A 255 -3.50 19.49 -3.78
C ALA A 255 -3.77 18.87 -5.17
N GLY A 256 -5.00 18.42 -5.46
CA GLY A 256 -5.34 17.73 -6.71
C GLY A 256 -4.84 16.28 -6.78
N GLU A 257 -4.29 15.74 -5.69
CA GLU A 257 -3.79 14.37 -5.56
C GLU A 257 -4.92 13.35 -5.41
N ALA A 258 -6.06 13.80 -4.87
CA ALA A 258 -7.29 13.03 -4.77
C ALA A 258 -8.51 13.84 -5.26
N ASP A 259 -9.58 13.14 -5.56
CA ASP A 259 -10.89 13.71 -5.83
C ASP A 259 -11.93 12.73 -5.27
N PRO A 260 -12.59 13.05 -4.15
CA PRO A 260 -13.54 12.12 -3.51
C PRO A 260 -14.76 11.81 -4.38
N PHE A 261 -15.01 12.56 -5.46
CA PHE A 261 -16.12 12.29 -6.39
C PHE A 261 -15.69 11.50 -7.64
N ASP A 262 -14.38 11.26 -7.83
CA ASP A 262 -13.86 10.51 -8.98
C ASP A 262 -13.63 9.03 -8.63
N ALA A 263 -14.71 8.24 -8.70
CA ALA A 263 -14.65 6.80 -8.46
C ALA A 263 -13.79 6.03 -9.47
N ALA A 264 -13.57 6.57 -10.67
CA ALA A 264 -12.73 5.93 -11.69
C ALA A 264 -11.25 6.06 -11.35
N ARG A 265 -10.82 7.27 -10.94
CA ARG A 265 -9.47 7.52 -10.42
C ARG A 265 -9.19 6.74 -9.15
N HIS A 266 -10.16 6.65 -8.24
CA HIS A 266 -10.04 5.98 -6.94
C HIS A 266 -10.68 4.59 -6.96
N ASN A 267 -10.47 3.82 -8.03
CA ASN A 267 -11.04 2.49 -8.14
C ASN A 267 -10.52 1.58 -7.01
N PRO A 268 -11.42 0.94 -6.22
CA PRO A 268 -11.03 0.10 -5.08
C PRO A 268 -10.04 -1.03 -5.42
N ALA A 269 -10.02 -1.51 -6.66
CA ALA A 269 -9.08 -2.55 -7.10
C ALA A 269 -7.62 -2.10 -6.95
N PHE A 270 -7.31 -0.83 -7.19
CA PHE A 270 -5.94 -0.30 -7.23
C PHE A 270 -5.44 0.26 -5.89
N ALA A 271 -6.30 0.39 -4.88
CA ALA A 271 -5.86 0.83 -3.56
C ALA A 271 -4.90 -0.21 -2.94
N LEU A 272 -3.68 0.20 -2.59
CA LEU A 272 -2.67 -0.67 -1.99
C LEU A 272 -2.24 -0.14 -0.62
N PRO A 273 -2.04 -1.02 0.36
CA PRO A 273 -1.36 -0.67 1.60
C PRO A 273 0.09 -0.22 1.35
N VAL A 274 0.58 0.64 2.23
CA VAL A 274 2.01 0.97 2.32
C VAL A 274 2.70 -0.07 3.20
N TYR A 275 3.54 -0.90 2.57
CA TYR A 275 4.41 -1.85 3.25
C TYR A 275 5.86 -1.39 3.13
N THR A 276 6.43 -0.96 4.25
CA THR A 276 7.86 -0.59 4.36
C THR A 276 8.75 -1.79 4.69
N ARG A 277 8.14 -2.93 5.09
CA ARG A 277 8.81 -4.22 5.28
C ARG A 277 7.87 -5.38 4.95
N LEU A 278 8.46 -6.55 4.72
CA LEU A 278 7.72 -7.80 4.60
C LEU A 278 7.03 -8.15 5.93
N SER A 279 5.96 -8.94 5.86
CA SER A 279 5.36 -9.46 7.09
C SER A 279 6.30 -10.42 7.82
N ASP A 280 6.09 -10.56 9.12
CA ASP A 280 6.79 -11.55 9.93
C ASP A 280 6.67 -12.96 9.36
N ALA A 281 5.54 -13.32 8.74
CA ALA A 281 5.36 -14.61 8.08
C ALA A 281 6.25 -14.74 6.83
N GLU A 282 6.29 -13.73 5.98
CA GLU A 282 7.11 -13.71 4.77
C GLU A 282 8.61 -13.65 5.09
N GLU A 283 9.01 -12.89 6.11
CA GLU A 283 10.40 -12.86 6.57
C GLU A 283 10.82 -14.19 7.20
N ASN A 284 9.98 -14.78 8.06
CA ASN A 284 10.26 -16.09 8.64
C ASN A 284 10.35 -17.18 7.57
N GLU A 285 9.49 -17.11 6.55
CA GLU A 285 9.52 -18.00 5.41
C GLU A 285 10.79 -17.80 4.58
N ARG A 286 11.19 -16.55 4.33
CA ARG A 286 12.45 -16.22 3.65
C ARG A 286 13.66 -16.74 4.44
N ILE A 287 13.67 -16.60 5.77
CA ILE A 287 14.72 -17.15 6.63
C ILE A 287 14.70 -18.68 6.61
N ARG A 288 13.52 -19.31 6.61
CA ARG A 288 13.35 -20.77 6.51
C ARG A 288 13.91 -21.30 5.19
N LEU A 289 13.57 -20.65 4.08
CA LEU A 289 14.04 -20.99 2.74
C LEU A 289 15.54 -20.70 2.55
N ALA A 290 16.07 -19.66 3.19
CA ALA A 290 17.50 -19.32 3.15
C ALA A 290 18.38 -20.26 3.99
N LYS A 291 17.81 -20.98 4.96
CA LYS A 291 18.53 -22.04 5.69
C LYS A 291 18.61 -23.27 4.78
N ASN A 292 19.81 -23.58 4.29
CA ASN A 292 20.19 -24.79 3.54
C ASN A 292 20.02 -26.08 4.37
N ASP A 293 18.82 -26.34 4.87
CA ASP A 293 18.45 -27.58 5.55
C ASP A 293 17.81 -28.54 4.53
N PRO A 294 18.36 -29.76 4.33
CA PRO A 294 17.80 -30.75 3.41
C PRO A 294 16.32 -31.09 3.67
N LYS A 295 15.82 -30.90 4.90
CA LYS A 295 14.40 -31.09 5.23
C LYS A 295 13.51 -29.93 4.77
N ASN A 296 14.05 -28.71 4.65
CA ASN A 296 13.34 -27.56 4.09
C ASN A 296 13.21 -27.64 2.57
N LEU A 297 14.00 -28.50 1.92
CA LEU A 297 13.90 -28.87 0.50
C LEU A 297 12.91 -30.05 0.26
N ALA A 298 12.44 -30.73 1.31
CA ALA A 298 11.74 -32.01 1.20
C ALA A 298 10.23 -31.98 1.49
N ALA A 299 9.66 -30.84 1.92
CA ALA A 299 8.24 -30.73 2.23
C ALA A 299 7.45 -30.06 1.09
N GLY A 300 7.15 -30.83 0.04
CA GLY A 300 6.22 -30.41 -1.01
C GLY A 300 6.27 -31.30 -2.25
N VAL A 301 5.65 -32.49 -2.16
CA VAL A 301 5.18 -33.39 -3.24
C VAL A 301 6.15 -33.61 -4.41
N GLN A 302 6.64 -34.85 -4.51
CA GLN A 302 7.31 -35.38 -5.70
C GLN A 302 6.46 -35.13 -6.95
N ASP A 303 6.96 -34.27 -7.83
CA ASP A 303 7.02 -34.51 -9.27
C ASP A 303 8.20 -33.71 -9.84
N VAL A 304 9.16 -34.42 -10.45
CA VAL A 304 10.43 -33.90 -10.99
C VAL A 304 10.20 -33.23 -12.34
N ALA A 305 9.30 -32.25 -12.39
CA ALA A 305 9.12 -31.35 -13.52
C ALA A 305 8.97 -29.91 -12.99
N PRO A 306 9.70 -28.92 -13.55
CA PRO A 306 9.66 -27.55 -13.06
C PRO A 306 8.26 -26.98 -13.34
N ARG A 307 7.40 -26.93 -12.31
CA ARG A 307 6.12 -26.24 -12.37
C ARG A 307 6.32 -24.78 -11.96
N ARG A 308 5.99 -23.89 -12.90
CA ARG A 308 6.21 -22.45 -12.96
C ARG A 308 5.38 -21.60 -11.96
N ASP A 309 4.67 -22.22 -11.03
CA ASP A 309 3.69 -21.55 -10.18
C ASP A 309 4.05 -21.67 -8.70
N GLN A 310 4.91 -20.77 -8.21
CA GLN A 310 4.98 -20.44 -6.79
C GLN A 310 4.29 -19.09 -6.52
N ARG A 311 3.63 -19.04 -5.37
CA ARG A 311 2.62 -18.05 -4.98
C ARG A 311 3.16 -16.61 -4.98
N ALA A 312 2.41 -15.75 -5.67
CA ALA A 312 2.64 -14.32 -5.81
C ALA A 312 2.80 -13.59 -4.47
N SER A 313 3.93 -12.91 -4.30
CA SER A 313 4.09 -11.74 -3.42
C SER A 313 3.31 -10.53 -3.98
N MET A 314 3.12 -9.46 -3.21
CA MET A 314 2.42 -8.27 -3.72
C MET A 314 3.20 -7.49 -4.80
N HIS A 315 4.52 -7.70 -4.91
CA HIS A 315 5.27 -7.26 -6.09
C HIS A 315 4.89 -8.11 -7.31
N ASP A 316 4.62 -9.40 -7.12
CA ASP A 316 4.14 -10.28 -8.20
C ASP A 316 2.75 -9.89 -8.72
N THR A 317 1.88 -9.30 -7.87
CA THR A 317 0.58 -8.80 -8.34
C THR A 317 0.67 -7.52 -9.17
N ALA A 318 1.67 -6.66 -8.93
CA ALA A 318 1.97 -5.53 -9.81
C ALA A 318 2.61 -6.00 -11.14
N ILE A 319 3.42 -7.07 -11.07
CA ILE A 319 4.11 -7.72 -12.19
C ILE A 319 3.12 -8.44 -13.13
N LEU A 320 2.09 -9.11 -12.59
CA LEU A 320 1.07 -9.82 -13.37
C LEU A 320 0.06 -8.88 -14.06
N ASN A 321 -0.04 -7.63 -13.60
CA ASN A 321 -1.00 -6.64 -14.10
C ASN A 321 -0.38 -5.55 -14.98
N ALA A 322 0.94 -5.58 -15.21
CA ALA A 322 1.62 -4.65 -16.08
C ALA A 322 1.14 -4.85 -17.52
N ARG A 323 0.40 -3.86 -18.03
CA ARG A 323 -0.10 -3.90 -19.41
C ARG A 323 1.07 -3.67 -20.36
N PRO A 324 1.22 -4.48 -21.42
CA PRO A 324 2.22 -4.21 -22.44
C PRO A 324 1.97 -2.83 -23.05
N ALA A 325 3.05 -2.10 -23.31
CA ALA A 325 3.01 -0.90 -24.14
C ALA A 325 2.51 -1.25 -25.55
N ALA A 326 2.21 -0.23 -26.36
CA ALA A 326 1.67 -0.42 -27.71
C ALA A 326 2.56 -1.29 -28.62
N ASP A 327 3.85 -1.46 -28.27
CA ASP A 327 4.84 -2.27 -28.98
C ASP A 327 5.08 -3.66 -28.36
N GLY A 328 4.25 -4.06 -27.38
CA GLY A 328 4.30 -5.36 -26.71
C GLY A 328 5.26 -5.44 -25.51
N ILE A 329 6.05 -4.39 -25.26
CA ILE A 329 7.06 -4.40 -24.20
C ILE A 329 6.42 -4.10 -22.84
N VAL A 330 6.79 -4.88 -21.83
CA VAL A 330 6.34 -4.70 -20.45
C VAL A 330 7.46 -4.12 -19.62
N TYR A 331 7.23 -2.97 -18.99
CA TYR A 331 8.16 -2.33 -18.07
C TYR A 331 7.71 -2.59 -16.62
N LYS A 332 8.59 -3.18 -15.81
CA LYS A 332 8.28 -3.56 -14.42
C LYS A 332 9.53 -3.55 -13.54
N PRO A 333 9.40 -3.53 -12.20
CA PRO A 333 10.54 -3.69 -11.31
C PRO A 333 11.35 -4.95 -11.63
N LEU A 334 12.67 -4.83 -11.54
CA LEU A 334 13.60 -5.94 -11.80
C LEU A 334 13.66 -6.87 -10.59
N ASP A 335 13.37 -8.15 -10.82
CA ASP A 335 13.38 -9.20 -9.80
C ASP A 335 14.72 -9.96 -9.79
N ALA A 336 15.15 -10.39 -8.61
CA ALA A 336 16.32 -11.24 -8.38
C ALA A 336 16.24 -12.57 -9.15
N ALA A 337 15.03 -13.08 -9.45
CA ALA A 337 14.87 -14.24 -10.33
C ALA A 337 15.49 -14.05 -11.73
N HIS A 338 15.70 -12.79 -12.16
CA HIS A 338 16.29 -12.44 -13.45
C HIS A 338 17.77 -12.03 -13.34
N ALA A 339 18.41 -12.21 -12.18
CA ALA A 339 19.81 -11.82 -11.98
C ALA A 339 20.77 -12.47 -12.99
N ALA A 340 20.56 -13.74 -13.34
CA ALA A 340 21.32 -14.43 -14.38
C ALA A 340 21.15 -13.80 -15.76
N ALA A 341 19.91 -13.39 -16.12
CA ALA A 341 19.62 -12.74 -17.38
C ALA A 341 20.24 -11.33 -17.46
N VAL A 342 20.22 -10.59 -16.35
CA VAL A 342 20.89 -9.28 -16.24
C VAL A 342 22.40 -9.42 -16.36
N ALA A 343 23.01 -10.40 -15.70
CA ALA A 343 24.45 -10.66 -15.80
C ALA A 343 24.86 -11.06 -17.23
N ALA A 344 24.05 -11.88 -17.90
CA ALA A 344 24.26 -12.24 -19.29
C ALA A 344 24.15 -11.02 -20.23
N LEU A 345 23.25 -10.08 -19.93
CA LEU A 345 23.12 -8.83 -20.66
C LEU A 345 24.26 -7.85 -20.35
N GLU A 346 24.63 -7.68 -19.08
CA GLU A 346 25.78 -6.90 -18.60
C GLU A 346 27.07 -7.32 -19.32
N ALA A 347 27.33 -8.63 -19.41
CA ALA A 347 28.50 -9.17 -20.11
C ALA A 347 28.57 -8.77 -21.60
N GLN A 348 27.42 -8.52 -22.23
CA GLN A 348 27.34 -8.09 -23.63
C GLN A 348 27.48 -6.57 -23.81
N VAL A 349 27.09 -5.78 -22.80
CA VAL A 349 26.93 -4.32 -22.96
C VAL A 349 27.85 -3.47 -22.10
N MET A 350 28.51 -4.03 -21.07
CA MET A 350 29.30 -3.29 -20.09
C MET A 350 30.80 -3.64 -20.05
N GLY A 351 31.26 -4.59 -20.87
CA GLY A 351 32.69 -4.90 -20.98
C GLY A 351 33.32 -5.29 -19.64
N SER A 352 34.42 -4.64 -19.24
CA SER A 352 35.10 -4.90 -17.96
C SER A 352 34.31 -4.46 -16.73
N ASP A 353 33.32 -3.59 -16.90
CA ASP A 353 32.46 -3.09 -15.82
C ASP A 353 31.22 -3.98 -15.62
N ALA A 354 31.13 -5.10 -16.36
CA ALA A 354 30.01 -6.01 -16.31
C ALA A 354 29.86 -6.65 -14.92
N TRP A 355 28.66 -6.53 -14.36
CA TRP A 355 28.32 -7.26 -13.14
C TRP A 355 28.07 -8.73 -13.44
N ASN A 356 28.63 -9.59 -12.58
CA ASN A 356 28.26 -11.00 -12.55
C ASN A 356 26.95 -11.19 -11.78
N GLU A 357 26.37 -12.39 -11.87
CA GLU A 357 25.07 -12.71 -11.27
C GLU A 357 25.03 -12.45 -9.76
N HIS A 358 26.13 -12.73 -9.05
CA HIS A 358 26.21 -12.50 -7.61
C HIS A 358 26.14 -11.01 -7.25
N LEU A 359 26.86 -10.15 -7.99
CA LEU A 359 26.81 -8.70 -7.79
C LEU A 359 25.43 -8.12 -8.10
N VAL A 360 24.77 -8.60 -9.16
CA VAL A 360 23.39 -8.20 -9.47
C VAL A 360 22.46 -8.60 -8.31
N ALA A 361 22.55 -9.84 -7.84
CA ALA A 361 21.74 -10.35 -6.74
C ALA A 361 21.97 -9.59 -5.42
N ASP A 362 23.19 -9.08 -5.18
CA ASP A 362 23.54 -8.30 -4.00
C ASP A 362 23.09 -6.82 -4.07
N GLU A 363 22.95 -6.25 -5.27
CA GLU A 363 22.50 -4.86 -5.48
C GLU A 363 20.97 -4.72 -5.47
N LEU A 364 20.25 -5.70 -6.01
CA LEU A 364 18.78 -5.65 -6.14
C LEU A 364 18.01 -5.44 -4.81
N PRO A 365 18.34 -6.11 -3.69
CA PRO A 365 17.56 -6.02 -2.47
C PRO A 365 17.91 -4.81 -1.59
N ARG A 366 18.84 -3.94 -2.02
CA ARG A 366 19.29 -2.82 -1.19
C ARG A 366 18.21 -1.74 -1.08
N PRO A 367 17.94 -1.22 0.13
CA PRO A 367 16.80 -0.34 0.38
C PRO A 367 16.91 1.04 -0.27
N ASP A 368 18.13 1.44 -0.61
CA ASP A 368 18.46 2.69 -1.29
C ASP A 368 18.62 2.51 -2.80
N ARG A 369 18.22 1.36 -3.37
CA ARG A 369 18.28 1.08 -4.81
C ARG A 369 16.88 0.97 -5.42
N ILE A 370 16.78 1.41 -6.67
CA ILE A 370 15.60 1.16 -7.50
C ILE A 370 16.04 0.58 -8.83
N TRP A 371 15.34 -0.46 -9.28
CA TRP A 371 15.66 -1.20 -10.50
C TRP A 371 14.40 -1.52 -11.30
N TRP A 372 14.43 -1.18 -12.58
CA TRP A 372 13.37 -1.42 -13.55
C TRP A 372 13.92 -2.22 -14.73
N ALA A 373 13.06 -3.00 -15.36
CA ALA A 373 13.40 -3.82 -16.50
C ALA A 373 12.28 -3.87 -17.54
N ALA A 374 12.69 -4.01 -18.79
CA ALA A 374 11.85 -4.13 -19.97
C ALA A 374 11.86 -5.57 -20.45
N TYR A 375 10.67 -6.11 -20.73
CA TYR A 375 10.49 -7.51 -21.10
C TYR A 375 9.63 -7.64 -22.36
N ASP A 376 9.94 -8.65 -23.17
CA ASP A 376 9.03 -9.20 -24.18
C ASP A 376 8.72 -10.65 -23.78
N GLY A 377 7.52 -10.86 -23.24
CA GLY A 377 7.19 -12.07 -22.50
C GLY A 377 8.11 -12.28 -21.30
N GLU A 378 8.93 -13.32 -21.34
CA GLU A 378 9.96 -13.61 -20.31
C GLU A 378 11.36 -13.14 -20.70
N GLN A 379 11.57 -12.69 -21.94
CA GLN A 379 12.87 -12.25 -22.39
C GLN A 379 13.18 -10.86 -21.83
N LEU A 380 14.30 -10.74 -21.11
CA LEU A 380 14.83 -9.45 -20.67
C LEU A 380 15.40 -8.68 -21.88
N LEU A 381 14.82 -7.52 -22.18
CA LEU A 381 15.28 -6.64 -23.26
C LEU A 381 16.17 -5.50 -22.76
N GLY A 382 16.03 -5.11 -21.50
CA GLY A 382 16.84 -4.07 -20.89
C GLY A 382 16.50 -3.84 -19.42
N TYR A 383 17.37 -3.12 -18.73
CA TYR A 383 17.18 -2.71 -17.33
C TYR A 383 17.83 -1.35 -17.10
N ALA A 384 17.31 -0.64 -16.10
CA ALA A 384 17.91 0.57 -15.57
C ALA A 384 17.73 0.61 -14.06
N GLY A 385 18.71 1.18 -13.37
CA GLY A 385 18.56 1.42 -11.95
C GLY A 385 19.65 2.29 -11.38
N GLY A 386 19.41 2.72 -10.16
CA GLY A 386 20.17 3.74 -9.49
C GLY A 386 19.90 3.75 -8.01
N TRP A 387 20.59 4.64 -7.29
CA TRP A 387 20.29 4.87 -5.89
C TRP A 387 19.40 6.10 -5.70
N VAL A 388 18.53 6.04 -4.70
CA VAL A 388 17.60 7.12 -4.36
C VAL A 388 18.24 8.01 -3.31
N VAL A 389 18.49 9.27 -3.66
CA VAL A 389 19.03 10.30 -2.76
C VAL A 389 18.14 11.53 -2.87
N ASP A 390 17.56 11.97 -1.75
CA ASP A 390 16.69 13.16 -1.67
C ASP A 390 15.55 13.20 -2.71
N GLY A 391 14.93 12.03 -2.96
CA GLY A 391 13.84 11.90 -3.93
C GLY A 391 14.28 11.93 -5.40
N GLN A 392 15.59 11.95 -5.67
CA GLN A 392 16.17 11.84 -7.00
C GLN A 392 16.86 10.48 -7.17
N VAL A 393 16.83 9.94 -8.40
CA VAL A 393 17.55 8.71 -8.75
C VAL A 393 18.86 9.08 -9.42
N GLN A 394 19.98 8.73 -8.80
CA GLN A 394 21.28 8.77 -9.47
C GLN A 394 21.52 7.42 -10.14
N ILE A 395 21.55 7.46 -11.47
CA ILE A 395 21.65 6.28 -12.33
C ILE A 395 22.99 5.57 -12.09
N LEU A 396 22.92 4.28 -11.79
CA LEU A 396 24.08 3.40 -11.66
C LEU A 396 24.36 2.63 -12.94
N LYS A 397 23.31 2.00 -13.48
CA LYS A 397 23.42 1.12 -14.65
C LYS A 397 22.20 1.26 -15.54
N VAL A 398 22.45 1.24 -16.84
CA VAL A 398 21.41 1.14 -17.87
C VAL A 398 21.92 0.22 -18.96
N GLY A 399 21.33 -0.95 -19.12
CA GLY A 399 21.68 -1.91 -20.16
C GLY A 399 20.49 -2.22 -21.04
N VAL A 400 20.70 -2.28 -22.36
CA VAL A 400 19.68 -2.71 -23.32
C VAL A 400 20.32 -3.71 -24.27
N ASP A 401 19.60 -4.80 -24.53
CA ASP A 401 19.98 -5.84 -25.49
C ASP A 401 20.44 -5.17 -26.80
N PRO A 402 21.66 -5.47 -27.28
CA PRO A 402 22.17 -4.91 -28.53
C PRO A 402 21.21 -5.02 -29.72
N ALA A 403 20.43 -6.11 -29.80
CA ALA A 403 19.45 -6.33 -30.86
C ALA A 403 18.22 -5.41 -30.75
N GLN A 404 17.95 -4.87 -29.55
CA GLN A 404 16.79 -4.01 -29.26
C GLN A 404 17.15 -2.52 -29.17
N ARG A 405 18.40 -2.15 -29.46
CA ARG A 405 18.85 -0.74 -29.45
C ARG A 405 18.05 0.09 -30.46
N ARG A 406 17.90 1.39 -30.15
CA ARG A 406 17.14 2.39 -30.94
C ARG A 406 15.62 2.19 -30.96
N ARG A 407 15.07 1.29 -30.14
CA ARG A 407 13.62 1.16 -29.91
C ARG A 407 13.05 2.06 -28.81
N GLY A 408 13.88 2.86 -28.15
CA GLY A 408 13.45 3.76 -27.06
C GLY A 408 13.43 3.13 -25.66
N ILE A 409 13.74 1.84 -25.52
CA ILE A 409 13.70 1.09 -24.23
C ILE A 409 14.48 1.79 -23.11
N ALA A 410 15.71 2.23 -23.36
CA ALA A 410 16.52 2.95 -22.35
C ALA A 410 15.90 4.29 -21.94
N ARG A 411 15.18 4.96 -22.86
CA ARG A 411 14.50 6.23 -22.56
C ARG A 411 13.29 5.97 -21.67
N GLU A 412 12.52 4.95 -22.00
CA GLU A 412 11.32 4.58 -21.24
C GLU A 412 11.66 4.08 -19.83
N LEU A 413 12.76 3.33 -19.69
CA LEU A 413 13.27 2.87 -18.39
C LEU A 413 13.79 4.01 -17.47
N LEU A 414 14.02 5.20 -18.02
CA LEU A 414 14.54 6.37 -17.30
C LEU A 414 13.53 7.51 -17.17
N ALA A 415 12.34 7.35 -17.76
CA ALA A 415 11.23 8.29 -17.65
C ALA A 415 10.50 8.07 -16.32
#